data_AF-A0A7Y2KK09-F1
#
_entry.id   AF-A0A7Y2KK09-F1
#
_cell.length_a   1.000
_cell.length_b   1.000
_cell.length_c   1.000
_cell.angle_alpha   90.00
_cell.angle_beta   90.00
_cell.angle_gamma   90.00
#
_symmetry.space_group_name_H-M   'P 1'
#
loop_
_entity.id
_entity.type
_entity.pdbx_description
1 polymer ?
#
loop_
_entity_poly.entity_id
_entity_poly.type
_entity_poly.pdbx_seq_one_letter_code
_entity_poly.pdbx_strand_id
1 'polypeptide(L)'
;FSLEEGNRVFYERVAREAEDEEGAALFRSLVLAEERHKETLRDLTSRSAGKDADPAPPEGMEAGSFMEGGIPVGEALSWAREKGTREILELAIAMEANSLDRYIKMGRAVGNDRSREVFQALAGEEQGHLKRMISLLDRLHERK
;
A
#
# COMPACT_ATOMS: atom_id res chain seq x y z
N PHE A 1 7.09 -7.82 2.99
CA PHE A 1 5.66 -7.52 2.78
C PHE A 1 4.97 -6.96 4.04
N SER A 2 5.70 -6.60 5.11
CA SER A 2 5.10 -5.97 6.30
C SER A 2 4.50 -4.58 6.02
N LEU A 3 5.11 -3.79 5.13
CA LEU A 3 4.61 -2.46 4.76
C LEU A 3 3.25 -2.53 4.04
N GLU A 4 3.08 -3.49 3.12
CA GLU A 4 1.78 -3.75 2.49
C GLU A 4 0.72 -4.18 3.50
N GLU A 5 1.11 -4.94 4.54
CA GLU A 5 0.19 -5.24 5.64
C GLU A 5 -0.20 -3.97 6.39
N GLY A 6 0.75 -3.05 6.61
CA GLY A 6 0.47 -1.76 7.26
C GLY A 6 -0.49 -0.90 6.44
N ASN A 7 -0.23 -0.76 5.14
CA ASN A 7 -1.14 -0.07 4.21
C ASN A 7 -2.53 -0.73 4.22
N ARG A 8 -2.59 -2.07 4.12
CA ARG A 8 -3.85 -2.83 4.15
C ARG A 8 -4.65 -2.57 5.42
N VAL A 9 -4.02 -2.66 6.59
CA VAL A 9 -4.68 -2.41 7.88
C VAL A 9 -5.21 -0.98 7.93
N PHE A 10 -4.41 -0.01 7.46
CA PHE A 10 -4.82 1.38 7.37
C PHE A 10 -6.06 1.53 6.47
N TYR A 11 -5.99 1.03 5.22
CA TYR A 11 -7.09 1.09 4.25
C TYR A 11 -8.36 0.39 4.72
N GLU A 12 -8.24 -0.78 5.35
CA GLU A 12 -9.38 -1.51 5.90
C GLU A 12 -10.09 -0.68 6.96
N ARG A 13 -9.32 -0.02 7.83
CA ARG A 13 -9.89 0.77 8.90
C ARG A 13 -10.58 2.03 8.38
N VAL A 14 -9.93 2.79 7.50
CA VAL A 14 -10.53 4.01 6.94
C VAL A 14 -11.73 3.67 6.04
N ALA A 15 -11.73 2.54 5.34
CA ALA A 15 -12.89 2.08 4.57
C ALA A 15 -14.13 1.82 5.44
N ARG A 16 -13.93 1.35 6.67
CA ARG A 16 -15.01 1.07 7.63
C ARG A 16 -15.55 2.32 8.31
N GLU A 17 -14.72 3.35 8.43
CA GLU A 17 -15.04 4.61 9.11
C GLU A 17 -15.42 5.73 8.14
N ALA A 18 -15.24 5.52 6.82
CA ALA A 18 -15.59 6.48 5.78
C ALA A 18 -17.09 6.79 5.77
N GLU A 19 -17.41 8.09 5.68
CA GLU A 19 -18.79 8.58 5.64
C GLU A 19 -19.42 8.51 4.25
N ASP A 20 -18.59 8.53 3.19
CA ASP A 20 -19.03 8.45 1.80
C ASP A 20 -18.73 7.09 1.16
N GLU A 21 -19.72 6.57 0.42
CA GLU A 21 -19.64 5.24 -0.18
C GLU A 21 -18.58 5.15 -1.29
N GLU A 22 -18.31 6.24 -2.01
CA GLU A 22 -17.34 6.25 -3.10
C GLU A 22 -15.90 6.07 -2.57
N GLY A 23 -15.53 6.82 -1.54
CA GLY A 23 -14.27 6.69 -0.82
C GLY A 23 -14.15 5.33 -0.12
N ALA A 24 -15.22 4.89 0.56
CA ALA A 24 -15.26 3.57 1.19
C ALA A 24 -15.01 2.44 0.17
N ALA A 25 -15.65 2.50 -1.01
CA ALA A 25 -15.46 1.52 -2.08
C ALA A 25 -14.04 1.53 -2.65
N LEU A 26 -13.44 2.71 -2.82
CA LEU A 26 -12.05 2.84 -3.24
C LEU A 26 -11.10 2.18 -2.24
N PHE A 27 -11.20 2.51 -0.95
CA PHE A 27 -10.32 1.92 0.07
C PHE A 27 -10.51 0.41 0.21
N ARG A 28 -11.73 -0.13 0.12
CA ARG A 28 -11.96 -1.59 0.06
C ARG A 28 -11.26 -2.24 -1.13
N SER A 29 -11.22 -1.57 -2.28
CA SER A 29 -10.51 -2.09 -3.45
C SER A 29 -8.98 -2.11 -3.25
N LEU A 30 -8.43 -1.15 -2.50
CA LEU A 30 -7.01 -1.09 -2.15
C LEU A 30 -6.65 -2.19 -1.14
N VAL A 31 -7.51 -2.48 -0.15
CA VAL A 31 -7.32 -3.63 0.76
C VAL A 31 -7.10 -4.93 -0.02
N LEU A 32 -7.92 -5.18 -1.04
CA LEU A 32 -7.79 -6.37 -1.87
C LEU A 32 -6.52 -6.37 -2.72
N ALA A 33 -6.04 -5.19 -3.13
CA ALA A 33 -4.81 -5.06 -3.88
C ALA A 33 -3.59 -5.36 -3.00
N GLU A 34 -3.54 -4.76 -1.81
CA GLU A 34 -2.48 -4.98 -0.84
C GLU A 34 -2.36 -6.46 -0.41
N GLU A 35 -3.48 -7.17 -0.28
CA GLU A 35 -3.47 -8.62 -0.09
C GLU A 35 -2.73 -9.36 -1.21
N ARG A 36 -3.05 -9.04 -2.47
CA ARG A 36 -2.39 -9.65 -3.64
C ARG A 36 -0.92 -9.27 -3.74
N HIS A 37 -0.56 -8.05 -3.37
CA HIS A 37 0.84 -7.61 -3.33
C HIS A 37 1.65 -8.40 -2.31
N LYS A 38 1.10 -8.59 -1.09
CA LYS A 38 1.73 -9.45 -0.08
C LYS A 38 1.96 -10.86 -0.59
N GLU A 39 0.95 -11.47 -1.21
CA GLU A 39 1.07 -12.82 -1.80
C GLU A 39 2.17 -12.86 -2.87
N THR A 40 2.18 -11.90 -3.79
CA THR A 40 3.18 -11.77 -4.85
C THR A 40 4.60 -11.63 -4.28
N LEU A 41 4.77 -10.82 -3.24
CA LEU A 41 6.06 -10.62 -2.56
C LEU A 41 6.52 -11.85 -1.78
N ARG A 42 5.59 -12.57 -1.13
CA ARG A 42 5.86 -13.85 -0.46
C ARG A 42 6.35 -14.90 -1.47
N ASP A 43 5.66 -15.01 -2.59
CA ASP A 43 6.03 -15.91 -3.69
C ASP A 43 7.40 -15.57 -4.26
N LEU A 44 7.71 -14.29 -4.42
CA LEU A 44 9.01 -13.85 -4.92
C LEU A 44 10.14 -14.19 -3.94
N THR A 45 9.89 -13.99 -2.65
CA THR A 45 10.89 -14.20 -1.58
C THR A 45 11.16 -15.69 -1.35
N SER A 46 10.12 -16.51 -1.26
CA SER A 46 10.21 -17.98 -1.09
C SER A 46 10.88 -18.72 -2.25
N ARG A 47 10.93 -18.10 -3.44
CA ARG A 47 11.64 -18.63 -4.62
C ARG A 47 13.09 -18.16 -4.70
N SER A 48 13.42 -17.03 -4.06
CA SER A 48 14.75 -16.41 -4.12
C SER A 48 15.63 -16.81 -2.96
N ALA A 49 15.06 -16.93 -1.75
CA ALA A 49 15.65 -17.69 -0.66
C ALA A 49 15.24 -19.15 -0.84
N GLY A 50 16.14 -20.12 -0.67
CA GLY A 50 15.72 -21.52 -0.54
C GLY A 50 14.57 -21.62 0.47
N LYS A 51 13.56 -22.45 0.16
CA LYS A 51 12.33 -22.66 0.97
C LYS A 51 12.61 -22.42 2.47
N ASP A 52 11.86 -21.50 3.07
CA ASP A 52 11.82 -21.18 4.52
C ASP A 52 12.59 -19.95 5.02
N ALA A 53 12.69 -18.87 4.24
CA ALA A 53 13.00 -17.56 4.82
C ALA A 53 11.90 -16.55 4.50
N ASP A 54 10.90 -16.48 5.37
CA ASP A 54 10.18 -15.24 5.55
C ASP A 54 11.16 -14.25 6.22
N PRO A 55 11.52 -13.11 5.62
CA PRO A 55 12.28 -12.11 6.34
C PRO A 55 11.39 -11.62 7.48
N ALA A 56 11.63 -12.17 8.67
CA ALA A 56 10.99 -11.69 9.88
C ALA A 56 11.14 -10.17 9.93
N PRO A 57 10.09 -9.44 10.34
CA PRO A 57 10.23 -8.02 10.57
C PRO A 57 11.43 -7.78 11.51
N PRO A 58 12.12 -6.63 11.39
CA PRO A 58 13.23 -6.29 12.28
C PRO A 58 12.85 -6.57 13.75
N GLU A 59 13.79 -7.10 14.55
CA GLU A 59 13.53 -7.43 15.96
C GLU A 59 12.81 -6.26 16.68
N GLY A 60 11.65 -6.56 17.25
CA GLY A 60 10.81 -5.58 17.96
C GLY A 60 9.72 -4.89 17.11
N MET A 61 9.56 -5.23 15.82
CA MET A 61 8.46 -4.74 14.99
C MET A 61 7.46 -5.85 14.66
N GLU A 62 6.19 -5.67 15.02
CA GLU A 62 5.11 -6.57 14.61
C GLU A 62 4.73 -6.31 13.14
N ALA A 63 4.38 -7.36 12.40
CA ALA A 63 3.92 -7.22 11.01
C ALA A 63 2.67 -6.31 10.96
N GLY A 64 2.66 -5.36 10.02
CA GLY A 64 1.57 -4.38 9.94
C GLY A 64 1.61 -3.24 10.95
N SER A 65 2.69 -3.11 11.74
CA SER A 65 2.84 -1.96 12.66
C SER A 65 3.16 -0.65 11.95
N PHE A 66 3.77 -0.74 10.77
CA PHE A 66 4.20 0.39 9.97
C PHE A 66 3.68 0.28 8.56
N MET A 67 3.18 1.39 8.03
CA MET A 67 2.84 1.54 6.63
C MET A 67 4.07 2.05 5.84
N GLU A 68 3.92 2.10 4.52
CA GLU A 68 4.94 2.65 3.64
C GLU A 68 5.40 4.06 4.09
N GLY A 69 6.66 4.43 3.82
CA GLY A 69 7.21 5.69 4.36
C GLY A 69 7.54 5.67 5.86
N GLY A 70 7.38 4.52 6.54
CA GLY A 70 7.80 4.33 7.94
C GLY A 70 6.86 4.93 8.98
N ILE A 71 5.61 5.18 8.61
CA ILE A 71 4.60 5.76 9.50
C ILE A 71 3.98 4.65 10.36
N PRO A 72 3.89 4.79 11.70
CA PRO A 72 3.17 3.81 12.52
C PRO A 72 1.68 3.81 12.17
N VAL A 73 1.10 2.63 11.93
CA VAL A 73 -0.32 2.51 11.56
C VAL A 73 -1.23 3.08 12.63
N GLY A 74 -0.90 2.87 13.92
CA GLY A 74 -1.67 3.45 15.03
C GLY A 74 -1.72 4.98 15.01
N GLU A 75 -0.61 5.63 14.64
CA GLU A 75 -0.54 7.09 14.52
C GLU A 75 -1.35 7.59 13.31
N ALA A 76 -1.20 6.92 12.15
CA ALA A 76 -1.97 7.24 10.96
C ALA A 76 -3.49 7.11 11.19
N LEU A 77 -3.92 6.06 11.89
CA LEU A 77 -5.33 5.86 12.24
C LEU A 77 -5.84 6.88 13.26
N SER A 78 -5.02 7.22 14.27
CA SER A 78 -5.40 8.27 15.22
C SER A 78 -5.58 9.61 14.52
N TRP A 79 -4.68 9.95 13.59
CA TRP A 79 -4.78 11.14 12.77
C TRP A 79 -6.02 11.11 11.87
N ALA A 80 -6.30 9.99 11.19
CA ALA A 80 -7.41 9.85 10.24
C ALA A 80 -8.80 10.07 10.87
N ARG A 81 -8.98 9.75 12.17
CA ARG A 81 -10.26 9.95 12.88
C ARG A 81 -10.75 11.39 12.91
N GLU A 82 -9.85 12.35 12.77
CA GLU A 82 -10.16 13.79 12.79
C GLU A 82 -10.10 14.40 11.37
N LYS A 83 -10.14 13.56 10.33
CA LYS A 83 -9.95 13.98 8.93
C LYS A 83 -11.11 13.54 8.06
N GLY A 84 -11.36 14.34 7.02
CA GLY A 84 -12.28 13.98 5.97
C GLY A 84 -11.63 13.03 4.96
N THR A 85 -12.47 12.41 4.12
CA THR A 85 -12.05 11.51 3.04
C THR A 85 -10.96 12.12 2.16
N ARG A 86 -11.01 13.44 1.91
CA ARG A 86 -10.02 14.15 1.08
C ARG A 86 -8.61 14.04 1.66
N GLU A 87 -8.41 14.45 2.91
CA GLU A 87 -7.09 14.40 3.54
C GLU A 87 -6.59 12.96 3.70
N ILE A 88 -7.47 12.02 4.04
CA ILE A 88 -7.11 10.60 4.12
C ILE A 88 -6.63 10.08 2.75
N LEU A 89 -7.30 10.50 1.68
CA LEU A 89 -6.93 10.14 0.31
C LEU A 89 -5.59 10.76 -0.11
N GLU A 90 -5.29 12.00 0.31
CA GLU A 90 -3.99 12.63 0.08
C GLU A 90 -2.85 11.85 0.77
N LEU A 91 -3.08 11.36 2.01
CA LEU A 91 -2.12 10.47 2.68
C LEU A 91 -1.95 9.16 1.90
N ALA A 92 -3.04 8.50 1.50
CA ALA A 92 -2.99 7.26 0.73
C ALA A 92 -2.21 7.43 -0.59
N ILE A 93 -2.39 8.55 -1.30
CA ILE A 93 -1.62 8.89 -2.50
C ILE A 93 -0.12 8.95 -2.21
N ALA A 94 0.29 9.54 -1.08
CA ALA A 94 1.70 9.57 -0.70
C ALA A 94 2.26 8.16 -0.41
N MET A 95 1.45 7.27 0.17
CA MET A 95 1.85 5.88 0.45
C MET A 95 2.04 5.09 -0.84
N GLU A 96 1.07 5.14 -1.76
CA GLU A 96 1.19 4.45 -3.05
C GLU A 96 2.33 5.01 -3.92
N ALA A 97 2.62 6.31 -3.82
CA ALA A 97 3.76 6.91 -4.51
C ALA A 97 5.09 6.37 -3.96
N ASN A 98 5.18 6.16 -2.64
CA ASN A 98 6.35 5.55 -2.02
C ASN A 98 6.47 4.06 -2.40
N SER A 99 5.37 3.30 -2.40
CA SER A 99 5.35 1.90 -2.86
C SER A 99 5.81 1.78 -4.31
N LEU A 100 5.31 2.67 -5.19
CA LEU A 100 5.73 2.76 -6.58
C LEU A 100 7.24 2.98 -6.72
N ASP A 101 7.80 3.99 -6.04
CA ASP A 101 9.24 4.27 -6.08
C ASP A 101 10.06 3.09 -5.54
N ARG A 102 9.61 2.47 -4.43
CA ARG A 102 10.22 1.26 -3.87
C ARG A 102 10.26 0.15 -4.91
N TYR A 103 9.16 -0.15 -5.59
CA TYR A 103 9.11 -1.20 -6.60
C TYR A 103 9.98 -0.92 -7.82
N ILE A 104 10.02 0.33 -8.29
CA ILE A 104 10.93 0.74 -9.36
C ILE A 104 12.40 0.50 -8.94
N LYS A 105 12.76 0.88 -7.71
CA LYS A 105 14.12 0.68 -7.16
C LYS A 105 14.45 -0.81 -7.04
N MET A 106 13.54 -1.63 -6.51
CA MET A 106 13.74 -3.07 -6.38
C MET A 106 13.90 -3.75 -7.75
N GLY A 107 13.09 -3.39 -8.74
CA GLY A 107 13.20 -3.91 -10.11
C GLY A 107 14.55 -3.58 -10.78
N ARG A 108 15.17 -2.44 -10.45
CA ARG A 108 16.51 -2.07 -10.91
C ARG A 108 17.63 -2.82 -10.17
N ALA A 109 17.41 -3.16 -8.90
CA ALA A 109 18.41 -3.79 -8.05
C ALA A 109 18.49 -5.32 -8.23
N VAL A 110 17.40 -5.98 -8.65
CA VAL A 110 17.39 -7.43 -8.83
C VAL A 110 18.15 -7.89 -10.07
N GLY A 111 18.95 -8.95 -9.89
CA GLY A 111 19.83 -9.49 -10.93
C GLY A 111 19.19 -10.49 -11.89
N ASN A 112 17.95 -10.94 -11.65
CA ASN A 112 17.26 -11.88 -12.54
C ASN A 112 16.00 -11.24 -13.17
N ASP A 113 15.74 -11.59 -14.43
CA ASP A 113 14.69 -10.95 -15.23
C ASP A 113 13.28 -11.25 -14.71
N ARG A 114 13.05 -12.45 -14.16
CA ARG A 114 11.75 -12.82 -13.60
C ARG A 114 11.37 -11.95 -12.40
N SER A 115 12.30 -11.72 -11.47
CA SER A 115 12.06 -10.82 -10.34
C SER A 115 11.87 -9.38 -10.80
N ARG A 116 12.59 -8.96 -11.85
CA ARG A 116 12.42 -7.62 -12.44
C ARG A 116 11.01 -7.45 -13.00
N GLU A 117 10.50 -8.43 -13.75
CA GLU A 117 9.14 -8.42 -14.30
C GLU A 117 8.08 -8.32 -13.19
N VAL A 118 8.25 -9.06 -12.09
CA VAL A 118 7.35 -8.99 -10.93
C VAL A 118 7.32 -7.59 -10.31
N PHE A 119 8.48 -6.98 -10.08
CA PHE A 119 8.52 -5.60 -9.53
C PHE A 119 7.99 -4.55 -10.52
N GLN A 120 8.17 -4.75 -11.83
CA GLN A 120 7.57 -3.89 -12.84
C GLN A 120 6.03 -4.02 -12.86
N ALA A 121 5.50 -5.23 -12.67
CA ALA A 121 4.07 -5.45 -12.57
C ALA A 121 3.48 -4.77 -11.34
N LEU A 122 4.10 -4.95 -10.16
CA LEU A 122 3.70 -4.27 -8.91
C LEU A 122 3.72 -2.74 -9.07
N ALA A 123 4.79 -2.18 -9.62
CA ALA A 123 4.85 -0.75 -9.94
C ALA A 123 3.73 -0.29 -10.88
N GLY A 124 3.35 -1.12 -11.87
CA GLY A 124 2.23 -0.84 -12.75
C GLY A 124 0.87 -0.81 -12.03
N GLU A 125 0.68 -1.68 -11.03
CA GLU A 125 -0.52 -1.67 -10.19
C GLU A 125 -0.61 -0.39 -9.35
N GLU A 126 0.48 0.06 -8.72
CA GLU A 126 0.47 1.30 -7.93
C GLU A 126 0.20 2.55 -8.78
N GLN A 127 0.72 2.59 -10.01
CA GLN A 127 0.34 3.63 -10.96
C GLN A 127 -1.16 3.62 -11.27
N GLY A 128 -1.77 2.44 -11.33
CA GLY A 128 -3.22 2.28 -11.48
C GLY A 128 -3.99 2.79 -10.26
N HIS A 129 -3.53 2.47 -9.05
CA HIS A 129 -4.10 2.98 -7.80
C HIS A 129 -4.04 4.50 -7.74
N LEU A 130 -2.86 5.09 -7.97
CA LEU A 130 -2.64 6.53 -8.00
C LEU A 130 -3.59 7.24 -8.95
N LYS A 131 -3.76 6.74 -10.18
CA LYS A 131 -4.70 7.34 -11.15
C LYS A 131 -6.14 7.35 -10.63
N ARG A 132 -6.60 6.25 -10.02
CA ARG A 132 -7.96 6.14 -9.47
C ARG A 132 -8.16 7.09 -8.28
N MET A 133 -7.16 7.18 -7.40
CA MET A 133 -7.19 8.08 -6.24
C MET A 133 -7.17 9.54 -6.66
N ILE A 134 -6.28 9.95 -7.57
CA ILE A 134 -6.23 11.33 -8.08
C ILE A 134 -7.55 11.70 -8.75
N SER A 135 -8.14 10.79 -9.55
CA SER A 135 -9.44 11.04 -10.18
C SER A 135 -10.55 11.27 -9.14
N LEU A 136 -10.54 10.56 -8.01
CA LEU A 136 -11.49 10.80 -6.91
C LEU A 136 -11.19 12.13 -6.21
N LEU A 137 -9.92 12.42 -5.95
CA LEU A 137 -9.49 13.66 -5.31
C LEU A 137 -9.94 14.90 -6.11
N ASP A 138 -9.80 14.87 -7.44
CA ASP A 138 -10.26 15.93 -8.33
C ASP A 138 -11.77 16.14 -8.22
N ARG A 139 -12.57 15.06 -8.22
CA ARG A 139 -14.03 15.15 -8.01
C ARG A 139 -14.39 15.73 -6.64
N LEU A 140 -13.61 15.42 -5.59
CA LEU A 140 -13.82 16.00 -4.27
C LEU A 140 -13.45 17.49 -4.22
N HIS A 141 -12.48 17.95 -5.02
CA HIS A 141 -12.14 19.37 -5.15
C HIS A 141 -13.22 20.20 -5.85
N GLU A 142 -13.88 19.62 -6.85
CA GLU A 142 -14.94 20.28 -7.65
C GLU A 142 -16.26 20.45 -6.89
N ARG A 143 -16.46 19.75 -5.76
CA ARG A 143 -17.71 19.77 -4.95
C ARG A 143 -17.75 20.87 -3.87
N LYS A 144 -16.85 21.86 -3.93
CA LYS A 144 -16.91 23.07 -3.10
C LYS A 144 -18.00 24.03 -3.55
#